data_AF-A0A0V8RRE5-F1
#
_entry.id   AF-A0A0V8RRE5-F1
#
_cell.length_a   1.000
_cell.length_b   1.000
_cell.length_c   1.000
_cell.angle_alpha   90.00
_cell.angle_beta   90.00
_cell.angle_gamma   90.00
#
_symmetry.space_group_name_H-M   'P 1'
#
loop_
_entity.id
_entity.type
_entity.pdbx_description
1 polymer ?
#
loop_
_entity_poly.entity_id
_entity_poly.type
_entity_poly.pdbx_seq_one_letter_code
_entity_poly.pdbx_strand_id
1 'polypeptide(L)'
;MEAEDPVEYYWREEWPLMARRPRSRGYTVIGVPDALEWSPAGLRVVEVKTTSRPRAMLRRGRGYWAARAQLAAYAWILSERWPVEEAVLLVRDATGATALRERLDPWELASWFEEKILPGVADRLASQSPPPRPRRPPCRSCEYGARYPSASGA
;
A
#
# COMPACT_ATOMS: atom_id res chain seq x y z
N MET A 1 15.09 -22.86 -5.58
CA MET A 1 13.68 -23.27 -5.74
C MET A 1 12.95 -22.03 -6.20
N GLU A 2 12.84 -21.87 -7.52
CA GLU A 2 12.14 -20.73 -8.13
C GLU A 2 10.64 -21.05 -8.08
N ALA A 3 9.83 -20.09 -7.65
CA ALA A 3 8.38 -20.28 -7.59
C ALA A 3 7.81 -20.22 -9.02
N GLU A 4 7.20 -21.33 -9.46
CA GLU A 4 6.72 -21.57 -10.83
C GLU A 4 5.36 -20.93 -11.17
N ASP A 5 4.74 -20.16 -10.28
CA ASP A 5 3.43 -19.54 -10.54
C ASP A 5 3.48 -18.00 -10.47
N PRO A 6 3.31 -17.29 -11.60
CA PRO A 6 2.99 -15.87 -11.57
C PRO A 6 1.55 -15.72 -11.07
N VAL A 7 1.40 -15.43 -9.77
CA VAL A 7 0.10 -15.17 -9.15
C VAL A 7 -0.61 -14.04 -9.90
N GLU A 8 -1.71 -14.37 -10.57
CA GLU A 8 -2.66 -13.40 -11.13
C GLU A 8 -3.41 -12.71 -9.99
N TYR A 9 -3.19 -11.41 -9.83
CA TYR A 9 -3.77 -10.56 -8.79
C TYR A 9 -5.25 -10.27 -9.05
N TYR A 10 -6.10 -11.29 -8.93
CA TYR A 10 -7.53 -11.11 -8.72
C TYR A 10 -7.99 -12.10 -7.65
N TRP A 11 -8.15 -11.62 -6.42
CA TRP A 11 -9.44 -11.57 -5.70
C TRP A 11 -9.33 -11.73 -4.18
N ARG A 12 -8.28 -12.34 -3.62
CA ARG A 12 -8.24 -12.60 -2.17
C ARG A 12 -6.83 -12.70 -1.65
N GLU A 13 -6.26 -11.55 -1.27
CA GLU A 13 -5.33 -11.36 -0.14
C GLU A 13 -4.89 -9.90 -0.14
N GLU A 14 -5.84 -9.00 0.11
CA GLU A 14 -5.46 -7.74 0.75
C GLU A 14 -5.03 -8.15 2.15
N TRP A 15 -3.74 -8.33 2.41
CA TRP A 15 -3.27 -8.19 3.78
C TRP A 15 -3.44 -6.70 4.08
N PRO A 16 -4.50 -6.30 4.82
CA PRO A 16 -4.68 -4.90 5.10
C PRO A 16 -3.49 -4.49 5.95
N LEU A 17 -2.92 -3.33 5.67
CA LEU A 17 -2.03 -2.67 6.61
C LEU A 17 -2.81 -2.56 7.94
N MET A 18 -2.49 -3.43 8.91
CA MET A 18 -3.20 -3.45 10.18
C MET A 18 -2.48 -2.48 11.10
N ALA A 19 -3.08 -1.31 11.32
CA ALA A 19 -2.61 -0.36 12.32
C ALA A 19 -3.49 -0.48 13.58
N ARG A 20 -2.91 -0.94 14.70
CA ARG A 20 -3.59 -0.99 16.00
C ARG A 20 -2.92 0.00 16.96
N ARG A 21 -3.71 0.74 17.73
CA ARG A 21 -3.24 1.56 18.85
C ARG A 21 -3.56 0.86 20.18
N PRO A 22 -2.62 0.18 20.83
CA PRO A 22 -2.82 -0.32 22.20
C PRO A 22 -3.03 0.86 23.15
N ARG A 23 -3.86 0.69 24.19
CA ARG A 23 -4.22 1.75 25.16
C ARG A 23 -3.04 2.41 25.90
N SER A 24 -1.82 1.90 25.74
CA SER A 24 -0.60 2.37 26.41
C SER A 24 0.67 2.38 25.53
N ARG A 25 0.59 2.06 24.23
CA ARG A 25 1.75 2.05 23.31
C ARG A 25 1.38 2.67 21.97
N GLY A 26 2.37 3.18 21.24
CA GLY A 26 2.24 3.76 19.91
C GLY A 26 1.59 2.83 18.88
N TYR A 27 1.52 3.26 17.63
CA TYR A 27 0.89 2.49 16.56
C TYR A 27 1.70 1.23 16.24
N THR A 28 1.04 0.07 16.18
CA THR A 28 1.64 -1.15 15.62
C THR A 28 1.13 -1.32 14.20
N VAL A 29 2.04 -1.27 13.23
CA VAL A 29 1.77 -1.45 11.81
C VAL A 29 2.35 -2.81 11.37
N ILE A 30 1.55 -3.62 10.70
CA ILE A 30 1.95 -4.93 10.17
C ILE A 30 1.61 -4.97 8.68
N GLY A 31 2.54 -5.47 7.88
CA GLY A 31 2.32 -5.75 6.46
C GLY A 31 3.45 -6.61 5.87
N VAL A 32 3.23 -7.13 4.66
CA VAL A 32 4.14 -8.05 3.98
C VAL A 32 4.56 -7.40 2.65
N PRO A 33 5.86 -7.09 2.44
CA PRO A 33 6.35 -6.58 1.17
C PRO A 33 6.21 -7.62 0.05
N ASP A 34 5.95 -7.15 -1.18
CA ASP A 34 5.83 -8.04 -2.35
C ASP A 34 7.16 -8.77 -2.64
N ALA A 35 8.29 -8.06 -2.51
CA ALA A 35 9.60 -8.70 -2.57
C ALA A 35 10.65 -7.97 -1.70
N LEU A 36 11.59 -8.79 -1.20
CA LEU A 36 12.77 -8.37 -0.46
C LEU A 36 14.00 -8.97 -1.15
N GLU A 37 14.88 -8.10 -1.64
CA GLU A 37 16.12 -8.51 -2.31
C GLU A 37 17.32 -8.19 -1.40
N TRP A 38 18.09 -9.22 -1.05
CA TRP A 38 19.30 -9.07 -0.25
C TRP A 38 20.50 -8.75 -1.14
N SER A 39 21.32 -7.79 -0.72
CA SER A 39 22.61 -7.51 -1.30
C SER A 39 23.68 -7.42 -0.21
N PRO A 40 24.98 -7.50 -0.54
CA PRO A 40 26.04 -7.27 0.43
C PRO A 40 25.99 -5.90 1.11
N ALA A 41 25.37 -4.90 0.46
CA ALA A 41 25.23 -3.54 1.00
C ALA A 41 24.02 -3.39 1.94
N GLY A 42 23.02 -4.30 1.85
CA GLY A 42 21.81 -4.22 2.65
C GLY A 42 20.58 -4.72 1.90
N LEU A 43 19.40 -4.32 2.40
CA LEU A 43 18.10 -4.78 1.95
C LEU A 43 17.49 -3.81 0.94
N ARG A 44 17.00 -4.35 -0.19
CA ARG A 44 16.10 -3.62 -1.09
C ARG A 44 14.68 -4.12 -0.88
N VAL A 45 13.76 -3.20 -0.64
CA VAL A 45 12.32 -3.47 -0.61
C VAL A 45 11.69 -3.12 -1.95
N VAL A 46 10.90 -4.03 -2.51
CA VAL A 46 10.24 -3.84 -3.81
C VAL A 46 8.73 -4.00 -3.64
N GLU A 47 8.01 -2.99 -4.07
CA GLU A 47 6.55 -2.99 -4.17
C GLU A 47 6.14 -3.13 -5.63
N VAL A 48 5.32 -4.13 -5.94
CA VAL A 48 4.89 -4.45 -7.30
C VAL A 48 3.40 -4.18 -7.48
N LYS A 49 3.05 -3.41 -8.50
CA LYS A 49 1.65 -3.17 -8.88
C LYS A 49 1.40 -3.49 -10.34
N THR A 50 0.39 -4.32 -10.59
CA THR A 50 -0.09 -4.59 -11.95
C THR A 50 -1.26 -3.68 -12.27
N THR A 51 -1.31 -3.09 -13.48
CA THR A 51 -2.39 -2.20 -13.88
C THR A 51 -2.74 -2.31 -15.37
N SER A 52 -4.04 -2.26 -15.69
CA SER A 52 -4.51 -2.09 -17.07
C SER A 52 -4.44 -0.64 -17.56
N ARG A 53 -4.05 0.31 -16.70
CA ARG A 53 -4.02 1.76 -17.00
C ARG A 53 -2.67 2.38 -16.64
N PRO A 54 -1.56 1.97 -17.30
CA PRO A 54 -0.21 2.43 -16.96
C PRO A 54 -0.04 3.95 -17.03
N ARG A 55 -0.68 4.61 -18.01
CA ARG A 55 -0.68 6.09 -18.13
C ARG A 55 -1.24 6.80 -16.90
N ALA A 56 -2.18 6.18 -16.17
CA ALA A 56 -2.73 6.77 -14.95
C ALA A 56 -1.74 6.70 -13.77
N MET A 57 -0.93 5.65 -13.70
CA MET A 57 0.15 5.52 -12.72
C MET A 57 1.27 6.52 -13.01
N LEU A 58 1.65 6.68 -14.28
CA LEU A 58 2.68 7.64 -14.71
C LEU A 58 2.30 9.10 -14.41
N ARG A 59 1.01 9.45 -14.46
CA ARG A 59 0.51 10.78 -14.07
C ARG A 59 0.51 11.01 -12.55
N ARG A 60 0.96 10.04 -11.75
CA ARG A 60 1.04 10.11 -10.29
C ARG A 60 -0.29 10.48 -9.62
N GLY A 61 -1.38 9.87 -10.09
CA GLY A 61 -2.72 10.02 -9.50
C GLY A 61 -2.92 9.22 -8.21
N ARG A 62 -4.17 9.10 -7.76
CA ARG A 62 -4.53 8.43 -6.49
C ARG A 62 -3.94 7.02 -6.33
N GLY A 63 -3.98 6.19 -7.37
CA GLY A 63 -3.46 4.81 -7.31
C GLY A 63 -1.94 4.76 -7.10
N TYR A 64 -1.22 5.69 -7.71
CA TYR A 64 0.22 5.85 -7.50
C TYR A 64 0.52 6.24 -6.05
N TRP A 65 -0.18 7.24 -5.50
CA TRP A 65 0.02 7.68 -4.12
C TRP A 65 -0.31 6.59 -3.10
N ALA A 66 -1.32 5.77 -3.38
CA ALA A 66 -1.65 4.61 -2.54
C ALA A 66 -0.51 3.57 -2.56
N ALA A 67 0.02 3.23 -3.74
CA ALA A 67 1.15 2.31 -3.86
C ALA A 67 2.42 2.86 -3.20
N ARG A 68 2.71 4.17 -3.38
CA ARG A 68 3.83 4.84 -2.71
C ARG A 68 3.67 4.83 -1.19
N ALA A 69 2.46 5.04 -0.67
CA ALA A 69 2.18 4.96 0.77
C ALA A 69 2.38 3.54 1.33
N GLN A 70 2.03 2.51 0.56
CA GLN A 70 2.27 1.11 0.93
C GLN A 70 3.77 0.80 1.00
N LEU A 71 4.53 1.18 -0.03
CA LEU A 71 5.99 1.06 -0.03
C LEU A 71 6.63 1.83 1.14
N ALA A 72 6.10 3.02 1.46
CA ALA A 72 6.59 3.83 2.57
C ALA A 72 6.36 3.17 3.93
N ALA A 73 5.21 2.51 4.12
CA ALA A 73 4.95 1.72 5.31
C ALA A 73 5.97 0.58 5.46
N TYR A 74 6.32 -0.10 4.37
CA TYR A 74 7.32 -1.17 4.41
C TYR A 74 8.72 -0.66 4.68
N ALA A 75 9.13 0.45 4.04
CA ALA A 75 10.39 1.11 4.36
C ALA A 75 10.47 1.45 5.85
N TRP A 76 9.40 2.02 6.43
CA TRP A 76 9.31 2.33 7.86
C TRP A 76 9.44 1.08 8.74
N ILE A 77 8.63 0.04 8.50
CA ILE A 77 8.67 -1.24 9.26
C ILE A 77 10.07 -1.87 9.23
N LEU A 78 10.73 -1.86 8.07
CA LEU A 78 12.01 -2.54 7.88
C LEU A 78 13.18 -1.72 8.41
N SER A 79 13.13 -0.38 8.31
CA SER A 79 14.21 0.53 8.69
C SER A 79 14.59 0.46 10.18
N GLU A 80 13.67 0.05 11.05
CA GLU A 80 13.96 -0.13 12.48
C GLU A 80 14.86 -1.36 12.76
N ARG A 81 14.93 -2.31 11.83
CA ARG A 81 15.54 -3.63 12.06
C ARG A 81 16.67 -3.97 11.11
N TRP A 82 16.63 -3.43 9.89
CA TRP A 82 17.57 -3.77 8.83
C TRP A 82 18.04 -2.51 8.10
N PRO A 83 19.28 -2.51 7.57
CA PRO A 83 19.75 -1.44 6.69
C PRO A 83 19.03 -1.54 5.34
N VAL A 84 17.96 -0.75 5.18
CA VAL A 84 17.23 -0.64 3.92
C VAL A 84 17.94 0.38 3.05
N GLU A 85 18.53 -0.09 1.95
CA GLU A 85 19.34 0.73 1.04
C GLU A 85 18.50 1.34 -0.07
N GLU A 86 17.44 0.64 -0.49
CA GLU A 86 16.64 1.07 -1.63
C GLU A 86 15.18 0.62 -1.49
N ALA A 87 14.26 1.51 -1.84
CA ALA A 87 12.84 1.22 -1.96
C ALA A 87 12.43 1.39 -3.43
N VAL A 88 11.87 0.35 -4.04
CA VAL A 88 11.51 0.34 -5.46
C VAL A 88 10.01 0.18 -5.62
N LEU A 89 9.38 1.14 -6.28
CA LEU A 89 8.01 0.97 -6.78
C LEU A 89 8.07 0.52 -8.24
N LEU A 90 7.64 -0.72 -8.48
CA LEU A 90 7.57 -1.33 -9.80
C LEU A 90 6.12 -1.44 -10.25
N VAL A 91 5.76 -0.81 -11.36
CA VAL A 91 4.45 -0.95 -11.98
C VAL A 91 4.58 -1.73 -13.28
N ARG A 92 3.84 -2.82 -13.39
CA ARG A 92 3.70 -3.62 -14.60
C ARG A 92 2.34 -3.39 -15.26
N ASP A 93 2.30 -3.41 -16.58
CA ASP A 93 1.04 -3.38 -17.31
C ASP A 93 0.41 -4.78 -17.42
N ALA A 94 -0.75 -4.88 -18.08
CA ALA A 94 -1.46 -6.15 -18.28
C ALA A 94 -0.69 -7.19 -19.12
N THR A 95 0.35 -6.78 -19.86
CA THR A 95 1.23 -7.68 -20.62
C THR A 95 2.42 -8.17 -19.80
N GLY A 96 2.56 -7.69 -18.56
CA GLY A 96 3.72 -7.94 -17.70
C GLY A 96 4.89 -6.99 -17.96
N ALA A 97 4.81 -6.12 -18.96
CA ALA A 97 5.87 -5.16 -19.27
C ALA A 97 5.99 -4.11 -18.15
N THR A 98 7.21 -3.67 -17.87
CA THR A 98 7.46 -2.62 -16.86
C THR A 98 7.02 -1.26 -17.41
N ALA A 99 5.97 -0.69 -16.82
CA ALA A 99 5.45 0.62 -17.16
C ALA A 99 6.09 1.75 -16.34
N LEU A 100 6.47 1.48 -15.09
CA LEU A 100 7.18 2.41 -14.22
C LEU A 100 8.12 1.61 -13.33
N ARG A 101 9.36 2.09 -13.17
CA ARG A 101 10.26 1.64 -12.12
C ARG A 101 10.82 2.88 -11.45
N GLU A 102 10.38 3.14 -10.23
CA GLU A 102 10.82 4.30 -9.47
C GLU A 102 11.62 3.84 -8.26
N ARG A 103 12.84 4.37 -8.14
CA ARG A 103 13.72 4.16 -7.00
C ARG A 103 13.55 5.33 -6.06
N LEU A 104 13.37 5.05 -4.79
CA LEU A 104 13.06 6.01 -3.75
C LEU A 104 14.00 5.78 -2.57
N ASP A 105 14.35 6.87 -1.90
CA ASP A 105 15.11 6.82 -0.67
C ASP A 105 14.24 6.22 0.46
N PRO A 106 14.67 5.13 1.12
CA PRO A 106 13.90 4.50 2.18
C PRO A 106 13.68 5.39 3.40
N TRP A 107 14.66 6.23 3.76
CA TRP A 107 14.58 7.12 4.92
C TRP A 107 13.59 8.25 4.68
N GLU A 108 13.61 8.86 3.49
CA GLU A 108 12.62 9.87 3.10
C GLU A 108 11.21 9.28 3.10
N LEU A 109 11.05 8.05 2.59
CA LEU A 109 9.75 7.37 2.59
C LEU A 109 9.29 7.04 4.01
N ALA A 110 10.16 6.49 4.85
CA ALA A 110 9.83 6.13 6.24
C ALA A 110 9.41 7.38 7.03
N SER A 111 10.17 8.48 6.90
CA SER A 111 9.86 9.77 7.53
C SER A 111 8.53 10.34 7.02
N TRP A 112 8.30 10.30 5.71
CA TRP A 112 7.03 10.73 5.12
C TRP A 112 5.84 9.91 5.62
N PHE A 113 6.01 8.59 5.77
CA PHE A 113 4.98 7.72 6.30
C PHE A 113 4.66 8.07 7.75
N GLU A 114 5.67 8.14 8.61
CA GLU A 114 5.52 8.43 10.04
C GLU A 114 4.91 9.81 10.30
N GLU A 115 5.35 10.84 9.59
CA GLU A 115 4.92 12.21 9.84
C GLU A 115 3.56 12.55 9.19
N LYS A 116 3.26 11.97 8.02
CA LYS A 116 2.12 12.42 7.19
C LYS A 116 1.03 11.38 7.06
N ILE A 117 1.37 10.11 6.90
CA ILE A 117 0.39 9.06 6.59
C ILE A 117 -0.13 8.42 7.89
N LEU A 118 0.79 7.96 8.73
CA LEU A 118 0.47 7.17 9.92
C LEU A 118 -0.50 7.90 10.86
N PRO A 119 -0.32 9.19 11.20
CA PRO A 119 -1.26 9.89 12.08
C PRO A 119 -2.65 9.97 11.44
N GLY A 120 -2.71 10.34 10.15
CA GLY A 120 -3.97 10.51 9.44
C GLY A 120 -4.76 9.21 9.24
N VAL A 121 -4.08 8.07 9.10
CA VAL A 121 -4.72 6.74 9.00
C VAL A 121 -5.07 6.22 10.39
N ALA A 122 -4.14 6.29 11.34
CA ALA A 122 -4.32 5.68 12.64
C ALA A 122 -5.35 6.42 13.50
N ASP A 123 -5.44 7.74 13.42
CA ASP A 123 -6.50 8.51 14.09
C ASP A 123 -7.89 8.14 13.55
N ARG A 124 -7.99 7.92 12.23
CA ARG A 124 -9.24 7.46 11.61
C ARG A 124 -9.61 6.04 12.02
N LEU A 125 -8.65 5.14 12.14
CA LEU A 125 -8.88 3.76 12.57
C LEU A 125 -9.15 3.64 14.08
N ALA A 126 -8.55 4.51 14.88
CA ALA A 126 -8.77 4.58 16.33
C ALA A 126 -10.04 5.34 16.71
N SER A 127 -10.66 6.04 15.76
CA SER A 127 -11.94 6.74 15.94
C SER A 127 -13.03 5.77 16.41
N GLN A 128 -13.75 6.18 17.45
CA GLN A 128 -14.96 5.48 17.90
C GLN A 128 -16.15 5.72 16.96
N SER A 129 -16.09 6.78 16.16
CA SER A 129 -17.09 7.08 15.14
C SER A 129 -16.82 6.24 13.88
N PRO A 130 -17.83 5.59 13.31
CA PRO A 130 -17.67 4.85 12.06
C PRO A 130 -17.25 5.79 10.92
N PRO A 131 -16.47 5.31 9.93
CA PRO A 131 -16.11 6.11 8.78
C PRO A 131 -17.36 6.62 8.05
N PRO A 132 -17.33 7.85 7.51
CA PRO A 132 -18.48 8.40 6.82
C PRO A 132 -18.83 7.56 5.59
N ARG A 133 -20.13 7.43 5.31
CA ARG A 133 -20.60 6.73 4.11
C ARG A 133 -20.03 7.41 2.87
N PRO A 134 -19.37 6.68 1.97
CA PRO A 134 -18.91 7.27 0.72
C PRO A 134 -20.13 7.66 -0.12
N ARG A 135 -20.13 8.86 -0.70
CA ARG A 135 -21.24 9.37 -1.52
C ARG A 135 -21.56 8.48 -2.73
N ARG A 136 -20.58 7.73 -3.21
CA ARG A 136 -20.68 6.71 -4.27
C ARG A 136 -19.74 5.56 -3.94
N PRO A 137 -20.07 4.32 -4.31
CA PRO A 137 -19.16 3.20 -4.12
C PRO A 137 -17.81 3.51 -4.82
N PRO A 138 -16.68 3.30 -4.15
CA PRO A 138 -15.35 3.67 -4.67
C PRO A 138 -14.99 2.90 -5.95
N CYS A 139 -15.57 1.71 -6.13
CA CYS A 139 -15.53 0.95 -7.37
C CYS A 139 -16.80 0.10 -7.52
N ARG A 140 -17.09 -0.33 -8.76
CA ARG A 140 -18.24 -1.20 -9.07
C ARG A 140 -18.20 -2.54 -8.34
N SER A 141 -17.01 -3.00 -7.97
CA SER A 141 -16.74 -4.27 -7.29
C SER A 141 -16.60 -4.14 -5.77
N CYS A 142 -16.80 -2.96 -5.20
CA CYS A 142 -16.68 -2.78 -3.76
C CYS A 142 -17.80 -3.58 -3.07
N GLU A 143 -17.43 -4.60 -2.28
CA GLU A 143 -18.39 -5.50 -1.62
C GLU A 143 -19.34 -4.74 -0.67
N TYR A 144 -18.90 -3.60 -0.14
CA TYR A 144 -19.73 -2.69 0.66
C TYR A 144 -20.84 -2.00 -0.15
N GLY A 145 -20.73 -1.93 -1.48
CA GLY A 145 -21.73 -1.33 -2.36
C GLY A 145 -22.97 -2.21 -2.56
N ALA A 146 -22.86 -3.53 -2.38
CA ALA A 146 -23.98 -4.46 -2.54
C ALA A 146 -24.80 -4.67 -1.26
N ARG A 147 -24.22 -4.42 -0.08
CA ARG A 147 -24.87 -4.68 1.23
C ARG A 147 -25.62 -3.48 1.83
N TYR A 148 -25.64 -2.35 1.15
CA TYR A 148 -26.33 -1.15 1.63
C TYR A 148 -27.06 -0.47 0.47
N PRO A 149 -28.40 -0.43 0.45
CA PRO A 149 -29.13 0.28 -0.60
C PRO A 149 -28.71 1.75 -0.61
N SER A 150 -28.51 2.29 -1.82
CA SER A 150 -28.25 3.70 -2.02
C SER A 150 -29.33 4.52 -1.31
N ALA A 151 -28.93 5.54 -0.55
CA ALA A 151 -29.84 6.59 -0.11
C ALA A 151 -30.25 7.42 -1.33
N SER A 152 -31.07 6.82 -2.19
CA SER A 152 -31.86 7.47 -3.22
C SER A 152 -33.29 7.40 -2.72
N GLY A 153 -33.61 8.36 -1.86
CA GLY A 153 -34.87 8.46 -1.12
C GLY A 153 -34.86 9.69 -0.21
N ALA A 154 -34.64 10.86 -0.81
CA ALA A 154 -35.04 12.18 -0.31
C ALA A 154 -35.18 13.11 -1.52
#